data_AF-A0A3L7U6T3-F1
#
_entry.id   AF-A0A3L7U6T3-F1
#
_cell.length_a   1.000
_cell.length_b   1.000
_cell.length_c   1.000
_cell.angle_alpha   90.00
_cell.angle_beta   90.00
_cell.angle_gamma   90.00
#
_symmetry.space_group_name_H-M   'P 1'
#
loop_
_entity.id
_entity.type
_entity.pdbx_description
1 polymer ?
#
loop_
_entity_poly.entity_id
_entity_poly.type
_entity_poly.pdbx_seq_one_letter_code
_entity_poly.pdbx_strand_id
1 'polypeptide(L)'
;MARLLRLQESQASRLCYDKEFAVLAVSQLMLVTALLSSGADVLGDAPGMELRYTGTLSRVTRTATEQPYKKFTLLVVASRQADGTKVAYLTDERGGGSWAWPERFGTLELNTKNKPANDATIRLLAEHEGVLNPIAIRQPFFEHPDQLGEDADGDWVSGQHSYEVAEGTKKIKDRECLVVRVSTNNGRKQRLWISTADNTLLVAAEQQVFMGRGDEFQLKLELESVKPLDAAALAKLQKPFETLVALKSQMNRPDGETKAELNDTQIAAAKKVIDSLQTSAEGTPLAPLAAVISRDVKSQTQRADDVSNVSKKFVGQPAPAFEVKTIDNKVISSKDLAGKIVVLHFWDYDSEPLTEPYGQVGYLDFLSNKRKR
;
A
#
# COMPACT_ATOMS: atom_id res chain seq x y z
N MET A 1 -6.32 -79.34 -23.64
CA MET A 1 -5.27 -78.90 -24.59
C MET A 1 -5.87 -79.03 -25.98
N ALA A 2 -6.14 -78.01 -26.80
CA ALA A 2 -5.84 -76.59 -26.86
C ALA A 2 -7.11 -75.91 -27.46
N ARG A 3 -7.62 -74.78 -26.99
CA ARG A 3 -7.08 -73.40 -26.94
C ARG A 3 -6.87 -72.82 -28.35
N LEU A 4 -7.46 -71.65 -28.56
CA LEU A 4 -7.34 -70.70 -29.68
C LEU A 4 -8.19 -70.98 -30.94
N LEU A 5 -9.40 -70.39 -30.95
CA LEU A 5 -9.93 -69.55 -32.04
C LEU A 5 -11.41 -69.24 -31.73
N ARG A 6 -11.62 -68.32 -30.78
CA ARG A 6 -12.90 -67.62 -30.56
C ARG A 6 -12.53 -66.18 -30.25
N LEU A 7 -12.32 -65.39 -31.29
CA LEU A 7 -12.27 -63.92 -31.27
C LEU A 7 -12.02 -63.45 -32.71
N GLN A 8 -13.02 -63.62 -33.58
CA GLN A 8 -13.20 -62.86 -34.83
C GLN A 8 -14.40 -63.48 -35.55
N GLU A 9 -15.60 -63.00 -35.24
CA GLU A 9 -16.81 -63.04 -36.08
C GLU A 9 -18.03 -62.73 -35.20
N SER A 10 -18.38 -61.45 -35.09
CA SER A 10 -19.77 -61.05 -34.84
C SER A 10 -19.97 -59.58 -35.21
N GLN A 11 -20.48 -59.40 -36.44
CA GLN A 11 -21.49 -58.39 -36.82
C GLN A 11 -21.06 -56.90 -36.72
N ALA A 12 -20.69 -56.17 -37.77
CA ALA A 12 -21.02 -56.26 -39.20
C ALA A 12 -22.53 -56.41 -39.47
N SER A 13 -23.32 -55.43 -39.04
CA SER A 13 -24.66 -55.15 -39.54
C SER A 13 -25.06 -53.72 -39.17
N ARG A 14 -25.65 -53.00 -40.13
CA ARG A 14 -26.25 -51.65 -40.05
C ARG A 14 -25.35 -50.49 -40.50
N LEU A 15 -25.01 -50.53 -41.78
CA LEU A 15 -24.98 -49.33 -42.62
C LEU A 15 -26.31 -49.24 -43.37
N CYS A 16 -26.74 -48.00 -43.61
CA CYS A 16 -27.67 -47.50 -44.65
C CYS A 16 -29.04 -46.93 -44.17
N TYR A 17 -29.35 -45.75 -44.73
CA TYR A 17 -30.59 -44.94 -44.72
C TYR A 17 -30.94 -44.15 -43.44
N ASP A 18 -31.27 -42.85 -43.46
CA ASP A 18 -31.28 -41.81 -44.50
C ASP A 18 -31.52 -40.43 -43.84
N LYS A 19 -31.33 -39.37 -44.64
CA LYS A 19 -31.38 -37.94 -44.31
C LYS A 19 -32.74 -37.38 -43.83
N GLU A 20 -32.62 -36.22 -43.15
CA GLU A 20 -33.57 -35.10 -42.98
C GLU A 20 -34.93 -35.35 -42.30
N PHE A 21 -35.17 -34.72 -41.14
CA PHE A 21 -36.34 -33.86 -40.87
C PHE A 21 -36.28 -33.24 -39.45
N ALA A 22 -36.70 -31.97 -39.37
CA ALA A 22 -37.29 -31.28 -38.22
C ALA A 22 -36.40 -30.67 -37.12
N VAL A 23 -36.18 -29.36 -37.29
CA VAL A 23 -36.13 -28.33 -36.24
C VAL A 23 -37.31 -28.47 -35.27
N LEU A 24 -37.06 -28.70 -33.97
CA LEU A 24 -37.88 -28.20 -32.83
C LEU A 24 -37.35 -28.70 -31.47
N ALA A 25 -37.60 -27.89 -30.43
CA ALA A 25 -37.43 -28.13 -28.99
C ALA A 25 -36.06 -27.82 -28.35
N VAL A 26 -35.83 -26.52 -28.22
CA VAL A 26 -35.44 -25.81 -26.99
C VAL A 26 -35.70 -26.61 -25.69
N SER A 27 -34.78 -26.45 -24.74
CA SER A 27 -34.88 -26.75 -23.30
C SER A 27 -34.27 -28.08 -22.85
N GLN A 28 -32.93 -28.09 -22.74
CA GLN A 28 -32.26 -28.89 -21.71
C GLN A 28 -31.63 -27.94 -20.69
N LEU A 29 -32.44 -27.63 -19.69
CA LEU A 29 -32.12 -27.62 -18.26
C LEU A 29 -30.61 -27.50 -17.94
N MET A 30 -30.06 -26.29 -18.05
CA MET A 30 -28.93 -25.89 -17.22
C MET A 30 -29.46 -25.81 -15.78
N LEU A 31 -29.42 -26.94 -15.07
CA LEU A 31 -29.54 -26.96 -13.63
C LEU A 31 -28.26 -26.30 -13.09
N VAL A 32 -28.29 -24.97 -12.98
CA VAL A 32 -27.33 -24.23 -12.17
C VAL A 32 -27.57 -24.68 -10.74
N THR A 33 -26.79 -25.68 -10.32
CA THR A 33 -26.64 -26.01 -8.91
C THR A 33 -25.94 -24.82 -8.28
N ALA A 34 -26.72 -23.82 -7.88
CA ALA A 34 -26.32 -22.83 -6.91
C ALA A 34 -26.04 -23.59 -5.61
N LEU A 35 -24.81 -24.06 -5.46
CA LEU A 35 -24.23 -24.32 -4.15
C LEU A 35 -24.21 -22.98 -3.44
N LEU A 36 -25.31 -22.70 -2.75
CA LEU A 36 -25.40 -21.71 -1.69
C LEU A 36 -24.42 -22.16 -0.60
N SER A 37 -23.15 -21.79 -0.74
CA SER A 37 -22.27 -21.61 0.40
C SER A 37 -22.83 -20.41 1.16
N SER A 38 -23.72 -20.67 2.12
CA SER A 38 -24.18 -19.69 3.11
C SER A 38 -23.07 -19.40 4.13
N GLY A 39 -21.86 -19.12 3.64
CA GLY A 39 -20.90 -18.32 4.38
C GLY A 39 -21.34 -16.89 4.18
N ALA A 40 -21.63 -16.17 5.25
CA ALA A 40 -22.01 -14.77 5.16
C ALA A 40 -20.86 -13.96 4.53
N ASP A 41 -20.97 -13.71 3.23
CA ASP A 41 -20.03 -12.90 2.46
C ASP A 41 -20.29 -11.43 2.81
N VAL A 42 -19.24 -10.69 3.18
CA VAL A 42 -19.33 -9.25 3.47
C VAL A 42 -19.92 -8.48 2.30
N LEU A 43 -19.71 -8.97 1.07
CA LEU A 43 -20.23 -8.32 -0.13
C LEU A 43 -21.75 -8.54 -0.32
N GLY A 44 -22.38 -9.53 0.36
CA GLY A 44 -23.82 -9.79 0.27
C GLY A 44 -24.28 -10.06 -1.15
N ASP A 45 -25.24 -9.30 -1.69
CA ASP A 45 -25.60 -9.34 -3.12
C ASP A 45 -24.91 -8.25 -3.96
N ALA A 46 -24.19 -7.33 -3.32
CA ALA A 46 -23.56 -6.22 -4.00
C ALA A 46 -22.34 -6.67 -4.82
N PRO A 47 -22.11 -6.10 -6.02
CA PRO A 47 -20.91 -6.41 -6.81
C PRO A 47 -19.62 -5.93 -6.13
N GLY A 48 -19.71 -4.94 -5.23
CA GLY A 48 -18.57 -4.50 -4.43
C GLY A 48 -18.97 -3.70 -3.20
N MET A 49 -17.96 -3.35 -2.40
CA MET A 49 -18.13 -2.65 -1.13
C MET A 49 -17.05 -1.58 -0.97
N GLU A 50 -17.45 -0.37 -0.60
CA GLU A 50 -16.55 0.68 -0.12
C GLU A 50 -16.47 0.60 1.41
N LEU A 51 -15.27 0.41 1.95
CA LEU A 51 -14.98 0.47 3.37
C LEU A 51 -14.10 1.69 3.66
N ARG A 52 -14.39 2.40 4.74
CA ARG A 52 -13.56 3.50 5.22
C ARG A 52 -13.11 3.23 6.63
N TYR A 53 -11.82 3.33 6.84
CA TYR A 53 -11.21 3.23 8.15
C TYR A 53 -10.49 4.52 8.51
N THR A 54 -10.49 4.82 9.79
CA THR A 54 -9.53 5.75 10.41
C THR A 54 -8.58 4.98 11.29
N GLY A 55 -7.39 5.53 11.47
CA GLY A 55 -6.49 5.01 12.46
C GLY A 55 -5.50 6.03 12.99
N THR A 56 -4.83 5.61 14.06
CA THR A 56 -3.85 6.41 14.77
C THR A 56 -2.66 5.55 15.16
N LEU A 57 -1.48 6.14 15.15
CA LEU A 57 -0.30 5.59 15.80
C LEU A 57 0.04 6.51 16.96
N SER A 58 0.13 5.96 18.17
CA SER A 58 0.44 6.73 19.38
C SER A 58 1.56 6.07 20.14
N ARG A 59 2.48 6.84 20.72
CA ARG A 59 3.51 6.30 21.60
C ARG A 59 2.87 5.83 22.90
N VAL A 60 3.31 4.67 23.40
CA VAL A 60 2.88 4.15 24.69
C VAL A 60 3.89 4.62 25.73
N THR A 61 3.42 5.39 26.73
CA THR A 61 4.23 5.80 27.87
C THR A 61 3.64 5.24 29.17
N ARG A 62 4.43 5.25 30.25
CA ARG A 62 4.03 4.68 31.55
C ARG A 62 2.79 5.35 32.18
N THR A 63 2.43 6.56 31.76
CA THR A 63 1.44 7.40 32.47
C THR A 63 0.22 7.79 31.63
N ALA A 64 0.24 7.64 30.31
CA ALA A 64 -0.94 7.70 29.43
C ALA A 64 -0.57 7.33 27.98
N THR A 65 -1.57 6.98 27.17
CA THR A 65 -1.43 7.05 25.71
C THR A 65 -1.31 8.54 25.33
N GLU A 66 -0.19 8.93 24.74
CA GLU A 66 0.03 10.32 24.28
C GLU A 66 -0.97 10.71 23.17
N GLN A 67 -1.03 12.01 22.86
CA GLN A 67 -1.69 12.46 21.63
C GLN A 67 -1.17 11.67 20.42
N PRO A 68 -2.03 11.38 19.44
CA PRO A 68 -1.65 10.54 18.31
C PRO A 68 -0.50 11.18 17.54
N TYR A 69 0.64 10.48 17.55
CA TYR A 69 1.86 10.80 16.81
C TYR A 69 1.60 10.89 15.30
N LYS A 70 0.69 10.05 14.83
CA LYS A 70 0.26 10.00 13.43
C LYS A 70 -1.21 9.62 13.35
N LYS A 71 -1.90 10.20 12.37
CA LYS A 71 -3.26 9.84 11.98
C LYS A 71 -3.28 9.39 10.53
N PHE A 72 -4.18 8.49 10.19
CA PHE A 72 -4.36 8.07 8.81
C PHE A 72 -5.81 7.68 8.52
N THR A 73 -6.16 7.68 7.25
CA THR A 73 -7.37 7.05 6.74
C THR A 73 -7.01 5.97 5.74
N LEU A 74 -7.82 4.92 5.69
CA LEU A 74 -7.70 3.84 4.72
C LEU A 74 -9.04 3.69 4.01
N LEU A 75 -9.04 3.97 2.71
CA LEU A 75 -10.12 3.61 1.80
C LEU A 75 -9.84 2.22 1.26
N VAL A 76 -10.86 1.35 1.29
CA VAL A 76 -10.84 0.04 0.67
C VAL A 76 -12.03 -0.07 -0.28
N VAL A 77 -11.78 -0.57 -1.49
CA VAL A 77 -12.81 -1.01 -2.42
C VAL A 77 -12.63 -2.49 -2.65
N ALA A 78 -13.55 -3.28 -2.11
CA ALA A 78 -13.57 -4.73 -2.26
C ALA A 78 -14.52 -5.13 -3.39
N SER A 79 -14.10 -6.06 -4.24
CA SER A 79 -14.93 -6.60 -5.34
C SER A 79 -14.65 -8.09 -5.54
N ARG A 80 -15.68 -8.85 -5.92
CA ARG A 80 -15.53 -10.29 -6.20
C ARG A 80 -14.60 -10.56 -7.38
N GLN A 81 -13.88 -11.66 -7.27
CA GLN A 81 -13.16 -12.33 -8.35
C GLN A 81 -13.54 -13.82 -8.35
N ALA A 82 -13.22 -14.53 -9.42
CA ALA A 82 -13.54 -15.96 -9.55
C ALA A 82 -12.94 -16.79 -8.38
N ASP A 83 -11.72 -16.45 -7.96
CA ASP A 83 -10.96 -17.21 -6.97
C ASP A 83 -10.83 -16.50 -5.61
N GLY A 84 -11.66 -15.48 -5.35
CA GLY A 84 -11.71 -14.76 -4.08
C GLY A 84 -12.10 -13.29 -4.20
N THR A 85 -11.37 -12.40 -3.53
CA THR A 85 -11.72 -10.98 -3.41
C THR A 85 -10.55 -10.09 -3.79
N LYS A 86 -10.79 -9.15 -4.72
CA LYS A 86 -9.85 -8.06 -5.02
C LYS A 86 -10.08 -6.92 -4.04
N VAL A 87 -9.01 -6.43 -3.44
CA VAL A 87 -9.02 -5.30 -2.50
C VAL A 87 -8.14 -4.19 -3.05
N ALA A 88 -8.75 -3.16 -3.65
CA ALA A 88 -8.05 -1.92 -3.96
C ALA A 88 -8.02 -1.02 -2.73
N TYR A 89 -6.86 -0.44 -2.41
CA TYR A 89 -6.71 0.38 -1.21
C TYR A 89 -6.02 1.72 -1.49
N LEU A 90 -6.34 2.72 -0.67
CA LEU A 90 -5.69 4.03 -0.64
C LEU A 90 -5.49 4.46 0.82
N THR A 91 -4.26 4.83 1.18
CA THR A 91 -3.89 5.43 2.46
C THR A 91 -3.69 6.94 2.33
N ASP A 92 -4.21 7.69 3.31
CA ASP A 92 -3.86 9.10 3.53
C ASP A 92 -3.29 9.25 4.93
N GLU A 93 -2.12 9.88 5.03
CA GLU A 93 -1.30 9.89 6.23
C GLU A 93 -0.99 11.33 6.64
N ARG A 94 -1.09 11.63 7.94
CA ARG A 94 -0.75 12.93 8.52
C ARG A 94 0.02 12.76 9.83
N GLY A 95 1.06 13.57 10.02
CA GLY A 95 1.93 13.50 11.21
C GLY A 95 3.29 12.91 10.86
N GLY A 96 3.91 12.22 11.82
CA GLY A 96 5.31 11.79 11.74
C GLY A 96 5.62 10.82 10.60
N GLY A 97 5.97 11.35 9.43
CA GLY A 97 6.26 10.61 8.20
C GLY A 97 5.02 10.34 7.33
N SER A 98 5.25 10.08 6.04
CA SER A 98 4.22 9.64 5.09
C SER A 98 4.84 9.06 3.83
N TRP A 99 4.19 8.07 3.22
CA TRP A 99 4.59 7.57 1.92
C TRP A 99 4.49 8.63 0.81
N ALA A 100 5.45 8.60 -0.11
CA ALA A 100 5.28 9.27 -1.40
C ALA A 100 4.06 8.69 -2.13
N TRP A 101 3.43 9.49 -2.99
CA TRP A 101 2.16 9.09 -3.62
C TRP A 101 2.16 7.73 -4.36
N PRO A 102 3.27 7.24 -4.97
CA PRO A 102 3.27 5.92 -5.62
C PRO A 102 3.09 4.74 -4.64
N GLU A 103 3.36 4.96 -3.35
CA GLU A 103 3.27 3.93 -2.30
C GLU A 103 1.97 4.01 -1.48
N ARG A 104 1.13 5.02 -1.75
CA ARG A 104 -0.12 5.26 -1.00
C ARG A 104 -1.31 4.39 -1.44
N PHE A 105 -1.17 3.63 -2.51
CA PHE A 105 -2.25 2.79 -3.04
C PHE A 105 -1.73 1.45 -3.54
N GLY A 106 -2.64 0.49 -3.74
CA GLY A 106 -2.30 -0.80 -4.31
C GLY A 106 -3.49 -1.72 -4.45
N THR A 107 -3.21 -2.98 -4.77
CA THR A 107 -4.20 -4.06 -4.84
C THR A 107 -3.69 -5.25 -4.05
N LEU A 108 -4.47 -5.64 -3.05
CA LEU A 108 -4.33 -6.91 -2.33
C LEU A 108 -5.30 -7.91 -2.96
N GLU A 109 -4.81 -9.09 -3.32
CA GLU A 109 -5.64 -10.17 -3.82
C GLU A 109 -5.82 -11.18 -2.69
N LEU A 110 -7.06 -11.56 -2.41
CA LEU A 110 -7.40 -12.52 -1.37
C LEU A 110 -8.02 -13.74 -2.01
N ASN A 111 -7.63 -14.93 -1.57
CA ASN A 111 -8.27 -16.17 -2.00
C ASN A 111 -9.63 -16.38 -1.30
N THR A 112 -10.32 -17.47 -1.61
CA THR A 112 -11.61 -17.85 -1.00
C THR A 112 -11.60 -18.03 0.52
N LYS A 113 -10.42 -18.11 1.15
CA LYS A 113 -10.23 -18.16 2.61
C LYS A 113 -9.72 -16.84 3.19
N ASN A 114 -9.82 -15.75 2.41
CA ASN A 114 -9.31 -14.43 2.75
C ASN A 114 -7.80 -14.38 3.04
N LYS A 115 -7.02 -15.32 2.53
CA LYS A 115 -5.55 -15.28 2.65
C LYS A 115 -4.96 -14.51 1.47
N PRO A 116 -3.89 -13.72 1.67
CA PRO A 116 -3.18 -13.06 0.57
C PRO A 116 -2.78 -14.04 -0.53
N ALA A 117 -3.11 -13.69 -1.78
CA ALA A 117 -2.75 -14.40 -3.01
C ALA A 117 -1.62 -13.69 -3.78
N ASN A 118 -1.25 -12.48 -3.35
CA ASN A 118 -0.11 -11.72 -3.83
C ASN A 118 0.73 -11.15 -2.67
N ASP A 119 1.92 -10.64 -2.95
CA ASP A 119 2.84 -10.10 -1.93
C ASP A 119 2.49 -8.67 -1.46
N ALA A 120 1.37 -8.13 -1.92
CA ALA A 120 0.95 -6.78 -1.57
C ALA A 120 0.61 -6.67 -0.08
N THR A 121 0.99 -5.56 0.55
CA THR A 121 0.68 -5.28 1.96
C THR A 121 0.23 -3.84 2.11
N ILE A 122 -0.83 -3.60 2.88
CA ILE A 122 -1.23 -2.24 3.25
C ILE A 122 -0.26 -1.74 4.33
N ARG A 123 0.44 -0.64 4.06
CA ARG A 123 1.49 -0.12 4.95
C ARG A 123 1.30 1.37 5.21
N LEU A 124 1.80 1.80 6.36
CA LEU A 124 2.04 3.20 6.73
C LEU A 124 3.54 3.46 6.78
N LEU A 125 3.94 4.71 6.65
CA LEU A 125 5.32 5.13 6.89
C LEU A 125 5.37 6.03 8.11
N ALA A 126 6.02 5.57 9.18
CA ALA A 126 6.23 6.38 10.38
C ALA A 126 7.70 6.78 10.48
N GLU A 127 7.99 8.06 10.56
CA GLU A 127 9.31 8.52 10.97
C GLU A 127 9.47 8.31 12.48
N HIS A 128 10.63 7.90 12.97
CA HIS A 128 10.96 7.90 14.40
C HIS A 128 12.48 8.06 14.53
N GLU A 129 12.93 9.05 15.30
CA GLU A 129 14.36 9.37 15.46
C GLU A 129 15.09 9.57 14.11
N GLY A 130 14.42 10.20 13.13
CA GLY A 130 14.96 10.45 11.78
C GLY A 130 15.02 9.21 10.87
N VAL A 131 14.50 8.06 11.31
CA VAL A 131 14.43 6.82 10.54
C VAL A 131 12.99 6.58 10.09
N LEU A 132 12.80 6.24 8.82
CA LEU A 132 11.49 5.90 8.26
C LEU A 132 11.20 4.40 8.45
N ASN A 133 10.09 4.10 9.12
CA ASN A 133 9.68 2.75 9.51
C ASN A 133 8.38 2.38 8.79
N PRO A 134 8.43 1.43 7.85
CA PRO A 134 7.23 0.82 7.28
C PRO A 134 6.48 0.01 8.34
N ILE A 135 5.20 0.31 8.55
CA ILE A 135 4.32 -0.40 9.50
C ILE A 135 3.18 -1.04 8.73
N ALA A 136 3.08 -2.37 8.79
CA ALA A 136 1.96 -3.10 8.19
C ALA A 136 0.66 -2.87 8.98
N ILE A 137 -0.43 -2.64 8.26
CA ILE A 137 -1.79 -2.56 8.78
C ILE A 137 -2.48 -3.91 8.53
N ARG A 138 -3.36 -4.34 9.43
CA ARG A 138 -4.19 -5.53 9.22
C ARG A 138 -5.11 -5.34 8.01
N GLN A 139 -5.23 -6.40 7.20
CA GLN A 139 -6.14 -6.44 6.07
C GLN A 139 -7.62 -6.38 6.52
N PRO A 140 -8.54 -5.88 5.68
CA PRO A 140 -9.94 -5.66 6.07
C PRO A 140 -10.76 -6.94 6.25
N PHE A 141 -10.30 -8.07 5.72
CA PHE A 141 -10.99 -9.37 5.81
C PHE A 141 -10.12 -10.37 6.57
N PHE A 142 -10.66 -10.95 7.63
CA PHE A 142 -9.98 -11.90 8.50
C PHE A 142 -9.72 -13.23 7.78
N GLU A 143 -8.50 -13.73 7.93
CA GLU A 143 -7.91 -14.86 7.20
C GLU A 143 -8.26 -16.26 7.77
N HIS A 144 -9.02 -16.30 8.86
CA HIS A 144 -9.46 -17.52 9.56
C HIS A 144 -10.97 -17.52 9.88
N PRO A 145 -11.86 -17.25 8.91
CA PRO A 145 -13.30 -17.20 9.18
C PRO A 145 -13.85 -18.56 9.66
N ASP A 146 -13.21 -19.66 9.28
CA ASP A 146 -13.54 -21.03 9.69
C ASP A 146 -13.32 -21.29 11.19
N GLN A 147 -12.45 -20.51 11.83
CA GLN A 147 -12.10 -20.64 13.25
C GLN A 147 -13.03 -19.81 14.17
N LEU A 148 -14.01 -19.10 13.59
CA LEU A 148 -14.93 -18.23 14.34
C LEU A 148 -16.35 -18.81 14.45
N GLY A 149 -16.58 -20.03 13.97
CA GLY A 149 -17.88 -20.70 14.06
C GLY A 149 -18.23 -21.13 15.49
N GLU A 150 -19.52 -21.39 15.75
CA GLU A 150 -20.01 -21.84 17.07
C GLU A 150 -19.36 -23.15 17.54
N ASP A 151 -18.97 -24.02 16.61
CA ASP A 151 -18.33 -25.31 16.89
C ASP A 151 -16.79 -25.24 16.96
N ALA A 152 -16.19 -24.06 16.82
CA ALA A 152 -14.74 -23.91 16.86
C ALA A 152 -14.20 -23.90 18.30
N ASP A 153 -13.02 -24.47 18.50
CA ASP A 153 -12.33 -24.52 19.81
C ASP A 153 -11.96 -23.13 20.36
N GLY A 154 -12.02 -22.08 19.52
CA GLY A 154 -11.72 -20.70 19.88
C GLY A 154 -10.23 -20.36 19.91
N ASP A 155 -9.36 -21.35 20.06
CA ASP A 155 -7.90 -21.17 20.13
C ASP A 155 -7.19 -21.94 19.02
N TRP A 156 -6.29 -21.28 18.30
CA TRP A 156 -5.49 -21.94 17.26
C TRP A 156 -4.14 -21.28 17.03
N VAL A 157 -3.27 -21.99 16.31
CA VAL A 157 -1.96 -21.48 15.89
C VAL A 157 -1.89 -21.46 14.37
N SER A 158 -1.44 -20.33 13.81
CA SER A 158 -1.15 -20.21 12.38
C SER A 158 0.18 -19.51 12.15
N GLY A 159 1.17 -20.25 11.64
CA GLY A 159 2.53 -19.75 11.47
C GLY A 159 3.15 -19.38 12.83
N GLN A 160 3.55 -18.11 12.98
CA GLN A 160 4.16 -17.56 14.21
C GLN A 160 3.14 -16.91 15.15
N HIS A 161 1.85 -17.01 14.83
CA HIS A 161 0.78 -16.35 15.54
C HIS A 161 -0.08 -17.37 16.29
N SER A 162 -0.31 -17.09 17.57
CA SER A 162 -1.33 -17.76 18.38
C SER A 162 -2.56 -16.86 18.43
N TYR A 163 -3.73 -17.45 18.23
CA TYR A 163 -5.03 -16.78 18.21
C TYR A 163 -5.92 -17.36 19.32
N GLU A 164 -6.71 -16.49 19.93
CA GLU A 164 -7.69 -16.81 20.97
C GLU A 164 -8.94 -15.95 20.73
N VAL A 165 -10.11 -16.57 20.56
CA VAL A 165 -11.40 -15.89 20.65
C VAL A 165 -11.65 -15.56 22.12
N ALA A 166 -11.45 -14.30 22.46
CA ALA A 166 -11.46 -13.82 23.82
C ALA A 166 -12.70 -12.97 24.10
N GLU A 167 -13.04 -12.81 25.38
CA GLU A 167 -13.94 -11.75 25.87
C GLU A 167 -15.38 -11.73 25.32
N GLY A 168 -15.80 -12.79 24.62
CA GLY A 168 -17.12 -12.91 24.01
C GLY A 168 -17.43 -11.86 22.95
N THR A 169 -18.72 -11.74 22.61
CA THR A 169 -19.20 -10.74 21.66
C THR A 169 -19.22 -9.35 22.28
N LYS A 170 -18.65 -8.37 21.58
CA LYS A 170 -18.69 -6.95 21.94
C LYS A 170 -19.31 -6.12 20.83
N LYS A 171 -20.11 -5.13 21.23
CA LYS A 171 -20.65 -4.15 20.28
C LYS A 171 -19.64 -3.01 20.07
N ILE A 172 -19.20 -2.82 18.83
CA ILE A 172 -18.38 -1.68 18.40
C ILE A 172 -19.20 -0.86 17.42
N LYS A 173 -19.53 0.38 17.81
CA LYS A 173 -20.54 1.22 17.13
C LYS A 173 -21.85 0.44 17.00
N ASP A 174 -22.29 0.18 15.77
CA ASP A 174 -23.55 -0.53 15.46
C ASP A 174 -23.34 -1.99 15.04
N ARG A 175 -22.13 -2.54 15.24
CA ARG A 175 -21.79 -3.92 14.86
C ARG A 175 -21.48 -4.77 16.08
N GLU A 176 -22.01 -5.98 16.10
CA GLU A 176 -21.58 -7.02 17.01
C GLU A 176 -20.33 -7.70 16.47
N CYS A 177 -19.33 -7.87 17.35
CA CYS A 177 -18.02 -8.36 16.96
C CYS A 177 -17.52 -9.42 17.94
N LEU A 178 -16.92 -10.49 17.42
CA LEU A 178 -16.03 -11.35 18.21
C LEU A 178 -14.69 -10.64 18.42
N VAL A 179 -14.12 -10.79 19.60
CA VAL A 179 -12.78 -10.27 19.90
C VAL A 179 -11.77 -11.39 19.75
N VAL A 180 -10.81 -11.23 18.85
CA VAL A 180 -9.70 -12.16 18.67
C VAL A 180 -8.42 -11.54 19.19
N ARG A 181 -7.77 -12.18 20.16
CA ARG A 181 -6.41 -11.82 20.59
C ARG A 181 -5.41 -12.57 19.74
N VAL A 182 -4.38 -11.86 19.30
CA VAL A 182 -3.27 -12.44 18.56
C VAL A 182 -1.98 -12.16 19.33
N SER A 183 -1.19 -13.19 19.57
CA SER A 183 0.14 -13.05 20.15
C SER A 183 1.19 -13.70 19.26
N THR A 184 2.44 -13.24 19.40
CA THR A 184 3.62 -13.94 18.88
C THR A 184 4.56 -14.31 20.01
N ASN A 185 5.47 -15.26 19.75
CA ASN A 185 6.50 -15.67 20.70
C ASN A 185 7.40 -14.50 21.16
N ASN A 186 7.43 -13.41 20.39
CA ASN A 186 8.22 -12.20 20.70
C ASN A 186 7.43 -11.16 21.50
N GLY A 187 6.26 -11.54 22.04
CA GLY A 187 5.43 -10.70 22.90
C GLY A 187 4.64 -9.61 22.18
N ARG A 188 4.65 -9.56 20.84
CA ARG A 188 3.80 -8.63 20.07
C ARG A 188 2.35 -9.05 20.22
N LYS A 189 1.50 -8.11 20.63
CA LYS A 189 0.08 -8.35 20.84
C LYS A 189 -0.77 -7.59 19.83
N GLN A 190 -1.84 -8.24 19.41
CA GLN A 190 -2.91 -7.60 18.67
C GLN A 190 -4.25 -7.99 19.27
N ARG A 191 -5.22 -7.12 19.05
CA ARG A 191 -6.61 -7.35 19.38
C ARG A 191 -7.45 -6.95 18.19
N LEU A 192 -8.26 -7.86 17.69
CA LEU A 192 -9.04 -7.71 16.48
C LEU A 192 -10.52 -7.82 16.85
N TRP A 193 -11.36 -7.00 16.25
CA TRP A 193 -12.82 -7.08 16.39
C TRP A 193 -13.40 -7.46 15.04
N ILE A 194 -13.89 -8.70 14.93
CA ILE A 194 -14.40 -9.28 13.69
C ILE A 194 -15.93 -9.32 13.76
N SER A 195 -16.60 -8.79 12.74
CA SER A 195 -18.06 -8.75 12.64
C SER A 195 -18.67 -10.15 12.75
N THR A 196 -19.63 -10.36 13.65
CA THR A 196 -20.34 -11.65 13.80
C THR A 196 -21.30 -11.94 12.64
N ALA A 197 -21.74 -10.88 11.94
CA ALA A 197 -22.69 -11.02 10.84
C ALA A 197 -22.09 -11.74 9.62
N ASP A 198 -20.78 -11.60 9.42
CA ASP A 198 -20.04 -12.09 8.25
C ASP A 198 -18.81 -12.93 8.61
N ASN A 199 -18.43 -12.97 9.90
CA ASN A 199 -17.27 -13.67 10.44
C ASN A 199 -15.95 -13.37 9.71
N THR A 200 -15.84 -12.22 9.06
CA THR A 200 -14.62 -11.87 8.34
C THR A 200 -14.29 -10.38 8.33
N LEU A 201 -15.26 -9.49 8.30
CA LEU A 201 -14.98 -8.05 8.27
C LEU A 201 -14.31 -7.60 9.57
N LEU A 202 -13.10 -7.05 9.43
CA LEU A 202 -12.39 -6.38 10.51
C LEU A 202 -13.06 -5.04 10.78
N VAL A 203 -13.70 -4.90 11.95
CA VAL A 203 -14.37 -3.67 12.39
C VAL A 203 -13.41 -2.76 13.14
N ALA A 204 -12.50 -3.33 13.94
CA ALA A 204 -11.44 -2.58 14.60
C ALA A 204 -10.21 -3.46 14.83
N ALA A 205 -9.05 -2.84 14.99
CA ALA A 205 -7.82 -3.50 15.39
C ALA A 205 -6.98 -2.60 16.29
N GLU A 206 -6.36 -3.21 17.28
CA GLU A 206 -5.27 -2.65 18.08
C GLU A 206 -4.05 -3.54 17.88
N GLN A 207 -2.91 -2.94 17.50
CA GLN A 207 -1.65 -3.64 17.29
C GLN A 207 -0.52 -2.92 17.99
N GLN A 208 0.26 -3.67 18.76
CA GLN A 208 1.51 -3.21 19.34
C GLN A 208 2.60 -3.19 18.26
N VAL A 209 3.28 -2.05 18.13
CA VAL A 209 4.35 -1.79 17.16
C VAL A 209 5.57 -1.29 17.93
N PHE A 210 6.76 -1.69 17.50
CA PHE A 210 8.01 -1.22 18.10
C PHE A 210 8.86 -0.52 17.04
N MET A 211 9.43 0.63 17.38
CA MET A 211 10.32 1.40 16.51
C MET A 211 11.61 1.78 17.25
N GLY A 212 12.67 2.08 16.49
CA GLY A 212 13.96 2.47 17.05
C GLY A 212 14.56 1.43 17.99
N ARG A 213 14.96 1.86 19.19
CA ARG A 213 15.59 1.01 20.23
C ARG A 213 14.59 0.20 21.07
N GLY A 214 13.39 -0.04 20.56
CA GLY A 214 12.32 -0.76 21.25
C GLY A 214 11.27 0.15 21.89
N ASP A 215 11.13 1.38 21.40
CA ASP A 215 10.02 2.25 21.80
C ASP A 215 8.70 1.63 21.36
N GLU A 216 7.76 1.54 22.28
CA GLU A 216 6.46 0.95 22.06
C GLU A 216 5.45 1.98 21.53
N PHE A 217 4.72 1.57 20.51
CA PHE A 217 3.64 2.32 19.90
C PHE A 217 2.40 1.45 19.79
N GLN A 218 1.24 2.10 19.92
CA GLN A 218 -0.06 1.50 19.70
C GLN A 218 -0.61 1.98 18.36
N LEU A 219 -0.73 1.05 17.41
CA LEU A 219 -1.50 1.26 16.18
C LEU A 219 -2.96 0.91 16.47
N LYS A 220 -3.87 1.82 16.15
CA LYS A 220 -5.32 1.60 16.18
C LYS A 220 -5.89 1.80 14.78
N LEU A 221 -6.83 0.95 14.42
CA LEU A 221 -7.61 1.00 13.18
C LEU A 221 -9.08 0.78 13.54
N GLU A 222 -9.97 1.60 12.99
CA GLU A 222 -11.41 1.49 13.25
C GLU A 222 -12.20 1.79 11.98
N LEU A 223 -13.18 0.93 11.71
CA LEU A 223 -14.12 1.05 10.59
C LEU A 223 -15.10 2.20 10.86
N GLU A 224 -15.12 3.17 9.96
CA GLU A 224 -16.04 4.30 9.98
C GLU A 224 -17.31 4.03 9.19
N SER A 225 -17.19 3.44 8.01
CA SER A 225 -18.35 3.21 7.14
C SER A 225 -18.18 1.99 6.26
N VAL A 226 -19.32 1.35 5.98
CA VAL A 226 -19.47 0.27 5.01
C VAL A 226 -20.57 0.68 4.04
N LYS A 227 -20.25 0.76 2.76
CA LYS A 227 -21.18 1.19 1.73
C LYS A 227 -21.21 0.17 0.58
N PRO A 228 -22.31 -0.57 0.42
CA PRO A 228 -22.52 -1.40 -0.76
C PRO A 228 -22.45 -0.55 -2.03
N LEU A 229 -21.80 -1.07 -3.05
CA LEU A 229 -21.66 -0.42 -4.34
C LEU A 229 -22.45 -1.20 -5.37
N ASP A 230 -23.30 -0.51 -6.13
CA ASP A 230 -23.82 -1.05 -7.38
C ASP A 230 -22.72 -1.14 -8.46
N ALA A 231 -23.03 -1.76 -9.60
CA ALA A 231 -22.06 -1.96 -10.66
C ALA A 231 -21.51 -0.64 -11.23
N ALA A 232 -22.32 0.42 -11.30
CA ALA A 232 -21.91 1.71 -11.84
C ALA A 232 -20.99 2.46 -10.87
N ALA A 233 -21.34 2.45 -9.58
CA ALA A 233 -20.53 3.03 -8.52
C ALA A 233 -19.19 2.29 -8.36
N LEU A 234 -19.21 0.96 -8.45
CA LEU A 234 -18.00 0.14 -8.43
C LEU A 234 -17.09 0.46 -9.61
N ALA A 235 -17.62 0.49 -10.84
CA ALA A 235 -16.84 0.84 -12.03
C ALA A 235 -16.24 2.25 -11.94
N LYS A 236 -16.98 3.21 -11.36
CA LYS A 236 -16.50 4.58 -11.13
C LYS A 236 -15.28 4.63 -10.20
N LEU A 237 -15.22 3.74 -9.19
CA LEU A 237 -14.07 3.65 -8.28
C LEU A 237 -12.92 2.80 -8.84
N GLN A 238 -13.23 1.73 -9.57
CA GLN A 238 -12.21 0.82 -10.12
C GLN A 238 -11.37 1.49 -11.21
N LYS A 239 -11.98 2.27 -12.11
CA LYS A 239 -11.27 2.91 -13.24
C LYS A 239 -10.05 3.76 -12.82
N PRO A 240 -10.13 4.70 -11.86
CA PRO A 240 -8.95 5.43 -11.42
C PRO A 240 -7.95 4.53 -10.68
N PHE A 241 -8.38 3.52 -9.92
CA PHE A 241 -7.47 2.55 -9.30
C PHE A 241 -6.68 1.75 -10.33
N GLU A 242 -7.32 1.27 -11.40
CA GLU A 242 -6.66 0.55 -12.48
C GLU A 242 -5.63 1.43 -13.20
N THR A 243 -5.97 2.69 -13.43
CA THR A 243 -5.04 3.69 -13.99
C THR A 243 -3.82 3.88 -13.09
N LEU A 244 -4.03 3.99 -11.77
CA LEU A 244 -2.97 4.13 -10.78
C LEU A 244 -2.07 2.89 -10.69
N VAL A 245 -2.65 1.68 -10.66
CA VAL A 245 -1.89 0.42 -10.63
C VAL A 245 -1.07 0.24 -11.91
N ALA A 246 -1.66 0.54 -13.07
CA ALA A 246 -0.94 0.53 -14.34
C ALA A 246 0.21 1.54 -14.35
N LEU A 247 -0.01 2.75 -13.83
CA LEU A 247 1.05 3.77 -13.67
C LEU A 247 2.16 3.28 -12.75
N LYS A 248 1.84 2.70 -11.58
CA LYS A 248 2.84 2.14 -10.65
C LYS A 248 3.71 1.10 -11.33
N SER A 249 3.11 0.19 -12.09
CA SER A 249 3.82 -0.81 -12.88
C SER A 249 4.75 -0.18 -13.93
N GLN A 250 4.27 0.83 -14.67
CA GLN A 250 5.08 1.54 -15.68
C GLN A 250 6.25 2.32 -15.07
N MET A 251 6.08 2.87 -13.86
CA MET A 251 7.14 3.59 -13.16
C MET A 251 8.26 2.67 -12.68
N ASN A 252 7.98 1.37 -12.54
CA ASN A 252 8.90 0.31 -12.11
C ASN A 252 9.76 0.74 -10.91
N ARG A 253 9.10 1.30 -9.89
CA ARG A 253 9.76 1.73 -8.65
C ARG A 253 9.93 0.53 -7.72
N PRO A 254 11.07 0.43 -7.00
CA PRO A 254 11.21 -0.55 -5.94
C PRO A 254 10.09 -0.41 -4.90
N ASP A 255 9.55 -1.53 -4.42
CA ASP A 255 8.56 -1.51 -3.35
C ASP A 255 9.16 -0.89 -2.07
N GLY A 256 8.40 -0.02 -1.42
CA GLY A 256 8.85 0.68 -0.21
C GLY A 256 9.89 1.79 -0.46
N GLU A 257 10.03 2.27 -1.70
CA GLU A 257 10.83 3.47 -1.96
C GLU A 257 10.23 4.68 -1.23
N THR A 258 11.05 5.32 -0.39
CA THR A 258 10.62 6.43 0.47
C THR A 258 10.87 7.79 -0.17
N LYS A 259 11.76 7.87 -1.15
CA LYS A 259 12.07 9.11 -1.88
C LYS A 259 10.90 9.56 -2.73
N ALA A 260 10.53 10.83 -2.65
CA ALA A 260 9.46 11.38 -3.47
C ALA A 260 9.90 11.63 -4.92
N GLU A 261 11.20 11.76 -5.15
CA GLU A 261 11.76 12.09 -6.46
C GLU A 261 11.50 10.98 -7.48
N LEU A 262 11.06 11.42 -8.65
CA LEU A 262 10.84 10.63 -9.84
C LEU A 262 11.96 10.92 -10.83
N ASN A 263 12.41 9.90 -11.56
CA ASN A 263 13.30 10.11 -12.70
C ASN A 263 12.52 10.56 -13.95
N ASP A 264 13.22 10.99 -14.99
CA ASP A 264 12.61 11.51 -16.23
C ASP A 264 11.61 10.54 -16.87
N THR A 265 11.93 9.24 -16.88
CA THR A 265 11.05 8.20 -17.42
C THR A 265 9.75 8.08 -16.60
N GLN A 266 9.85 8.16 -15.28
CA GLN A 266 8.71 8.12 -14.36
C GLN A 266 7.83 9.37 -14.48
N ILE A 267 8.46 10.55 -14.59
CA ILE A 267 7.75 11.82 -14.85
C ILE A 267 7.00 11.73 -16.18
N ALA A 268 7.64 11.22 -17.24
CA ALA A 268 7.02 11.06 -18.55
C ALA A 268 5.85 10.06 -18.52
N ALA A 269 5.97 8.94 -17.78
CA ALA A 269 4.89 7.99 -17.59
C ALA A 269 3.69 8.63 -16.87
N ALA A 270 3.93 9.36 -15.78
CA ALA A 270 2.87 10.03 -15.02
C ALA A 270 2.15 11.10 -15.85
N LYS A 271 2.89 11.92 -16.62
CA LYS A 271 2.31 12.94 -17.51
C LYS A 271 1.30 12.38 -18.51
N LYS A 272 1.55 11.17 -19.05
CA LYS A 272 0.68 10.54 -20.06
C LYS A 272 -0.73 10.21 -19.54
N VAL A 273 -0.87 10.01 -18.23
CA VAL A 273 -2.12 9.50 -17.63
C VAL A 273 -2.77 10.49 -16.67
N ILE A 274 -2.15 11.65 -16.42
CA ILE A 274 -2.57 12.54 -15.34
C ILE A 274 -3.94 13.18 -15.59
N ASP A 275 -4.20 13.61 -16.83
CA ASP A 275 -5.47 14.24 -17.20
C ASP A 275 -6.63 13.23 -17.16
N SER A 276 -6.39 12.00 -17.66
CA SER A 276 -7.38 10.92 -17.62
C SER A 276 -7.63 10.43 -16.21
N LEU A 277 -6.60 10.39 -15.36
CA LEU A 277 -6.72 10.10 -13.94
C LEU A 277 -7.56 11.17 -13.21
N GLN A 278 -7.28 12.46 -13.42
CA GLN A 278 -8.05 13.54 -12.81
C GLN A 278 -9.52 13.49 -13.23
N THR A 279 -9.78 13.27 -14.52
CA THR A 279 -11.15 13.17 -15.06
C THR A 279 -11.89 11.95 -14.49
N SER A 280 -11.24 10.78 -14.45
CA SER A 280 -11.87 9.55 -13.95
C SER A 280 -12.06 9.53 -12.43
N ALA A 281 -11.22 10.25 -11.68
CA ALA A 281 -11.32 10.36 -10.24
C ALA A 281 -12.34 11.42 -9.78
N GLU A 282 -12.92 12.22 -10.69
CA GLU A 282 -13.81 13.31 -10.35
C GLU A 282 -15.07 12.85 -9.57
N GLY A 283 -15.34 13.54 -8.46
CA GLY A 283 -16.43 13.18 -7.55
C GLY A 283 -16.26 11.81 -6.90
N THR A 284 -15.03 11.30 -6.84
CA THR A 284 -14.68 10.09 -6.09
C THR A 284 -13.71 10.42 -4.96
N PRO A 285 -13.53 9.51 -3.99
CA PRO A 285 -12.54 9.67 -2.92
C PRO A 285 -11.08 9.70 -3.40
N LEU A 286 -10.81 9.36 -4.68
CA LEU A 286 -9.48 9.38 -5.27
C LEU A 286 -9.09 10.75 -5.86
N ALA A 287 -10.05 11.69 -6.00
CA ALA A 287 -9.78 13.02 -6.55
C ALA A 287 -8.63 13.77 -5.83
N PRO A 288 -8.54 13.76 -4.47
CA PRO A 288 -7.43 14.41 -3.77
C PRO A 288 -6.06 13.80 -4.12
N LEU A 289 -5.98 12.48 -4.29
CA LEU A 289 -4.74 11.81 -4.70
C LEU A 289 -4.36 12.24 -6.13
N ALA A 290 -5.31 12.20 -7.07
CA ALA A 290 -5.06 12.64 -8.45
C ALA A 290 -4.53 14.09 -8.51
N ALA A 291 -5.06 14.99 -7.67
CA ALA A 291 -4.58 16.35 -7.54
C ALA A 291 -3.18 16.46 -6.91
N VAL A 292 -2.84 15.60 -5.94
CA VAL A 292 -1.48 15.50 -5.38
C VAL A 292 -0.49 15.06 -6.47
N ILE A 293 -0.83 14.02 -7.24
CA ILE A 293 0.00 13.52 -8.35
C ILE A 293 0.24 14.62 -9.38
N SER A 294 -0.82 15.33 -9.80
CA SER A 294 -0.75 16.46 -10.72
C SER A 294 0.22 17.55 -10.27
N ARG A 295 0.10 17.99 -9.01
CA ARG A 295 0.98 19.02 -8.45
C ARG A 295 2.42 18.56 -8.33
N ASP A 296 2.65 17.32 -7.87
CA ASP A 296 3.99 16.76 -7.71
C ASP A 296 4.71 16.62 -9.06
N VAL A 297 4.07 16.00 -10.05
CA VAL A 297 4.64 15.84 -11.41
C VAL A 297 4.96 17.19 -12.05
N LYS A 298 4.09 18.20 -11.88
CA LYS A 298 4.34 19.56 -12.35
C LYS A 298 5.55 20.18 -11.65
N SER A 299 5.62 20.07 -10.32
CA SER A 299 6.75 20.58 -9.52
C SER A 299 8.08 19.93 -9.91
N GLN A 300 8.09 18.61 -10.08
CA GLN A 300 9.29 17.86 -10.46
C GLN A 300 9.74 18.17 -11.89
N THR A 301 8.79 18.36 -12.81
CA THR A 301 9.10 18.83 -14.16
C THR A 301 9.78 20.19 -14.15
N GLN A 302 9.19 21.16 -13.45
CA GLN A 302 9.74 22.51 -13.39
C GLN A 302 11.16 22.51 -12.81
N ARG A 303 11.39 21.73 -11.74
CA ARG A 303 12.72 21.56 -11.15
C ARG A 303 13.73 20.98 -12.14
N ALA A 304 13.34 19.95 -12.90
CA ALA A 304 14.21 19.35 -13.91
C ALA A 304 14.58 20.36 -15.01
N ASP A 305 13.59 21.13 -15.48
CA ASP A 305 13.80 22.16 -16.50
C ASP A 305 14.69 23.31 -15.98
N ASP A 306 14.47 23.77 -14.74
CA ASP A 306 15.28 24.81 -14.10
C ASP A 306 16.74 24.37 -13.95
N VAL A 307 16.98 23.14 -13.47
CA VAL A 307 18.34 22.57 -13.36
C VAL A 307 18.98 22.45 -14.75
N SER A 308 18.24 22.00 -15.75
CA SER A 308 18.73 21.92 -17.14
C SER A 308 19.10 23.30 -17.70
N ASN A 309 18.27 24.31 -17.43
CA ASN A 309 18.50 25.69 -17.88
C ASN A 309 19.70 26.33 -17.17
N VAL A 310 19.84 26.14 -15.86
CA VAL A 310 21.01 26.58 -15.09
C VAL A 310 22.27 25.88 -15.61
N SER A 311 22.21 24.57 -15.84
CA SER A 311 23.31 23.80 -16.39
C SER A 311 23.75 24.35 -17.76
N LYS A 312 22.83 24.53 -18.71
CA LYS A 312 23.11 25.11 -20.03
C LYS A 312 23.70 26.53 -19.95
N LYS A 313 23.28 27.32 -18.96
CA LYS A 313 23.72 28.71 -18.81
C LYS A 313 25.12 28.83 -18.20
N PHE A 314 25.52 27.91 -17.32
CA PHE A 314 26.73 28.09 -16.52
C PHE A 314 27.77 26.97 -16.65
N VAL A 315 27.39 25.74 -16.99
CA VAL A 315 28.35 24.64 -17.15
C VAL A 315 29.15 24.85 -18.44
N GLY A 316 30.48 24.82 -18.31
CA GLY A 316 31.41 25.09 -19.41
C GLY A 316 31.67 26.57 -19.69
N GLN A 317 30.96 27.48 -19.01
CA GLN A 317 31.24 28.91 -19.05
C GLN A 317 32.32 29.28 -18.02
N PRO A 318 33.09 30.36 -18.25
CA PRO A 318 34.00 30.88 -17.23
C PRO A 318 33.25 31.16 -15.93
N ALA A 319 33.76 30.66 -14.81
CA ALA A 319 33.21 31.00 -13.50
C ALA A 319 33.28 32.52 -13.28
N PRO A 320 32.24 33.15 -12.70
CA PRO A 320 32.28 34.57 -12.36
C PRO A 320 33.49 34.89 -11.48
N ALA A 321 34.11 36.05 -11.70
CA ALA A 321 35.14 36.52 -10.79
C ALA A 321 34.55 36.73 -9.39
N PHE A 322 35.26 36.30 -8.36
CA PHE A 322 34.85 36.44 -6.97
C PHE A 322 36.04 36.84 -6.11
N GLU A 323 35.72 37.48 -4.99
CA GLU A 323 36.64 37.74 -3.88
C GLU A 323 35.95 37.33 -2.60
N VAL A 324 36.63 36.51 -1.80
CA VAL A 324 36.13 36.02 -0.51
C VAL A 324 37.14 36.37 0.58
N LYS A 325 36.62 36.78 1.74
CA LYS A 325 37.41 37.02 2.93
C LYS A 325 37.42 35.75 3.78
N THR A 326 38.60 35.26 4.13
CA THR A 326 38.74 34.10 5.02
C THR A 326 38.46 34.48 6.47
N ILE A 327 38.31 33.46 7.33
CA ILE A 327 38.16 33.63 8.79
C ILE A 327 39.33 34.43 9.41
N ASP A 328 40.52 34.33 8.83
CA ASP A 328 41.72 35.07 9.25
C ASP A 328 41.83 36.47 8.62
N ASN A 329 40.73 36.99 8.05
CA ASN A 329 40.65 38.26 7.34
C ASN A 329 41.51 38.40 6.07
N LYS A 330 42.09 37.31 5.56
CA LYS A 330 42.81 37.33 4.28
C LYS A 330 41.82 37.35 3.12
N VAL A 331 42.12 38.13 2.08
CA VAL A 331 41.32 38.13 0.83
C VAL A 331 41.91 37.09 -0.12
N ILE A 332 41.03 36.26 -0.70
CA ILE A 332 41.36 35.32 -1.78
C ILE A 332 40.45 35.66 -2.97
N SER A 333 41.06 35.90 -4.13
CA SER A 333 40.34 36.15 -5.38
C SER A 333 40.33 34.90 -6.27
N SER A 334 39.42 34.87 -7.24
CA SER A 334 39.39 33.81 -8.26
C SER A 334 40.70 33.73 -9.07
N LYS A 335 41.44 34.84 -9.21
CA LYS A 335 42.73 34.88 -9.91
C LYS A 335 43.82 34.12 -9.15
N ASP A 336 43.81 34.18 -7.82
CA ASP A 336 44.79 33.49 -6.95
C ASP A 336 44.64 31.95 -7.00
N LEU A 337 43.50 31.49 -7.53
CA LEU A 337 43.13 30.08 -7.65
C LEU A 337 43.22 29.55 -9.09
N ALA A 338 43.81 30.33 -10.01
CA ALA A 338 43.97 29.92 -11.41
C ALA A 338 44.69 28.56 -11.54
N GLY A 339 44.18 27.70 -12.42
CA GLY A 339 44.73 26.35 -12.65
C GLY A 339 44.37 25.31 -11.59
N LYS A 340 43.57 25.66 -10.57
CA LYS A 340 43.10 24.74 -9.53
C LYS A 340 41.63 24.38 -9.74
N ILE A 341 41.25 23.17 -9.30
CA ILE A 341 39.84 22.82 -9.12
C ILE A 341 39.36 23.47 -7.83
N VAL A 342 38.39 24.38 -7.95
CA VAL A 342 37.82 25.11 -6.82
C VAL A 342 36.38 24.65 -6.63
N VAL A 343 36.04 24.21 -5.42
CA VAL A 343 34.66 23.91 -5.02
C VAL A 343 34.21 24.99 -4.06
N LEU A 344 33.20 25.76 -4.46
CA LEU A 344 32.57 26.77 -3.60
C LEU A 344 31.36 26.13 -2.92
N HIS A 345 31.41 26.02 -1.59
CA HIS A 345 30.33 25.54 -0.76
C HIS A 345 29.74 26.73 0.00
N PHE A 346 28.53 27.15 -0.38
CA PHE A 346 27.81 28.22 0.28
C PHE A 346 26.91 27.60 1.37
N TRP A 347 26.98 28.11 2.59
CA TRP A 347 26.15 27.69 3.71
C TRP A 347 25.60 28.90 4.46
N ASP A 348 24.63 28.67 5.32
CA ASP A 348 24.23 29.60 6.38
C ASP A 348 23.86 28.78 7.62
N TYR A 349 24.02 29.35 8.81
CA TYR A 349 23.54 28.71 10.03
C TYR A 349 22.07 29.09 10.23
N ASP A 350 21.18 28.12 10.05
CA ASP A 350 19.73 28.35 10.04
C ASP A 350 19.10 28.55 11.44
N SER A 351 19.91 28.62 12.51
CA SER A 351 19.40 28.70 13.89
C SER A 351 20.35 29.40 14.87
N GLU A 352 19.82 30.40 15.58
CA GLU A 352 20.38 30.95 16.82
C GLU A 352 19.52 30.54 18.03
N PRO A 353 20.11 30.04 19.14
CA PRO A 353 21.53 29.74 19.35
C PRO A 353 21.96 28.43 18.69
N LEU A 354 23.22 28.38 18.25
CA LEU A 354 23.81 27.19 17.66
C LEU A 354 23.93 26.07 18.70
N THR A 355 23.34 24.90 18.43
CA THR A 355 23.48 23.69 19.27
C THR A 355 24.33 22.64 18.59
N GLU A 356 25.36 22.16 19.28
CA GLU A 356 26.18 21.03 18.86
C GLU A 356 25.36 19.74 18.66
N PRO A 357 25.74 18.86 17.72
CA PRO A 357 26.90 18.93 16.83
C PRO A 357 26.61 19.71 15.53
N TYR A 358 27.44 20.71 15.24
CA TYR A 358 27.39 21.48 14.00
C TYR A 358 27.47 20.53 12.81
N GLY A 359 26.58 20.70 11.83
CA GLY A 359 26.36 19.79 10.70
C GLY A 359 27.59 19.51 9.81
N GLN A 360 27.34 19.23 8.53
CA GLN A 360 28.29 18.65 7.56
C GLN A 360 29.69 19.30 7.44
N VAL A 361 29.89 20.48 8.02
CA VAL A 361 31.16 21.21 8.23
C VAL A 361 32.25 20.38 8.89
N GLY A 362 31.92 19.66 9.97
CA GLY A 362 32.91 18.87 10.72
C GLY A 362 33.56 17.78 9.88
N TYR A 363 32.85 17.27 8.86
CA TYR A 363 33.34 16.20 7.99
C TYR A 363 34.31 16.68 6.91
N LEU A 364 34.08 17.85 6.31
CA LEU A 364 34.98 18.42 5.30
C LEU A 364 36.28 18.93 5.93
N ASP A 365 36.20 19.53 7.11
CA ASP A 365 37.37 19.98 7.86
C ASP A 365 38.20 18.78 8.38
N PHE A 366 37.52 17.71 8.81
CA PHE A 366 38.16 16.42 9.12
C PHE A 366 38.91 15.83 7.92
N LEU A 367 38.30 15.82 6.72
CA LEU A 367 38.95 15.29 5.50
C LEU A 367 40.14 16.14 5.05
N SER A 368 40.03 17.47 5.14
CA SER A 368 41.12 18.42 4.85
C SER A 368 42.33 18.16 5.77
N ASN A 369 42.08 18.01 7.07
CA ASN A 369 43.13 17.77 8.06
C ASN A 369 43.73 16.35 7.97
N LYS A 370 42.94 15.34 7.59
CA LYS A 370 43.43 13.97 7.40
C LYS A 370 44.34 13.81 6.17
N ARG A 371 44.14 14.60 5.11
CA ARG A 371 44.96 14.56 3.88
C ARG A 371 46.20 15.47 3.91
N LYS A 372 46.34 16.30 4.94
CA LYS A 372 47.53 17.13 5.20
C LYS A 372 48.56 16.48 6.15
N ARG A 373 48.34 15.22 6.54
CA ARG A 373 49.32 14.39 7.26
C ARG A 373 50.04 13.45 6.31
#